data_AF-U1PDT2-F1
#
_entry.id   AF-U1PDT2-F1
#
_cell.length_a   1.000
_cell.length_b   1.000
_cell.length_c   1.000
_cell.angle_alpha   90.00
_cell.angle_beta   90.00
_cell.angle_gamma   90.00
#
_symmetry.space_group_name_H-M   'P 1'
#
loop_
_entity.id
_entity.type
_entity.pdbx_description
1 polymer ?
#
loop_
_entity_poly.entity_id
_entity_poly.type
_entity_poly.pdbx_seq_one_letter_code
_entity_poly.pdbx_strand_id
1 'polypeptide(L)'
;MGVAAAGATGTTASPSVGGTAVLASDHVNQCAADPPSDLSDPDGDTGDVIGWVDGYWYNEPIDVTGPALTESELDTLVTRTAARVEALRCLTYDQLPPTEMRTRDEHRSELESQFESELTEADGAAENARLATALIAGQATDAIDLQLEVQTSFPAAFYDTQADFIGFITDNPDSIEIDQTILAHELVHALQDQNADLGPVFEQSTTDRFTSSLAVVEGDATLVEEQYTENCETGAWVDSCIRQSADPSLDVPSWPLTLEQLAAYNMPLVEETFETEGWTGVNGLLKNTPDSTVEALEPDRYGEFEPALPAVEDLSTAEWDRVDLEIATTRCSDSTR
;
A
#
# COMPACT_ATOMS: atom_id res chain seq x y z
N MET A 1 -9.78 -4.47 -6.21
CA MET A 1 -9.28 -3.14 -5.78
C MET A 1 -8.03 -3.42 -4.99
N GLY A 2 -6.86 -3.07 -5.54
CA GLY A 2 -5.57 -3.29 -4.88
C GLY A 2 -5.05 -2.04 -4.20
N VAL A 3 -4.20 -2.22 -3.21
CA VAL A 3 -3.28 -1.17 -2.75
C VAL A 3 -2.02 -1.32 -3.57
N ALA A 4 -1.55 -0.23 -4.20
CA ALA A 4 -0.49 -0.31 -5.18
C ALA A 4 0.67 0.57 -4.74
N ALA A 5 1.86 0.01 -4.50
CA ALA A 5 3.03 0.84 -4.22
C ALA A 5 3.40 1.67 -5.44
N ALA A 6 3.35 3.00 -5.29
CA ALA A 6 3.96 3.90 -6.25
C ALA A 6 5.49 3.72 -6.17
N GLY A 7 6.14 3.44 -7.31
CA GLY A 7 7.60 3.39 -7.37
C GLY A 7 8.21 4.70 -6.84
N ALA A 8 9.13 4.58 -5.89
CA ALA A 8 9.74 5.72 -5.19
C ALA A 8 10.21 6.80 -6.18
N THR A 9 9.50 7.93 -6.19
CA THR A 9 9.99 9.13 -6.88
C THR A 9 11.13 9.71 -6.06
N GLY A 10 12.25 10.02 -6.74
CA GLY A 10 13.54 10.30 -6.12
C GLY A 10 13.46 11.16 -4.87
N THR A 11 14.14 10.68 -3.82
CA THR A 11 14.36 11.33 -2.53
C THR A 11 14.68 12.81 -2.69
N THR A 12 13.69 13.67 -2.44
CA THR A 12 13.97 15.02 -1.97
C THR A 12 13.91 14.96 -0.46
N ALA A 13 15.09 14.93 0.16
CA ALA A 13 15.23 15.00 1.60
C ALA A 13 14.46 16.22 2.13
N SER A 14 13.35 15.96 2.81
CA SER A 14 12.74 16.95 3.70
C SER A 14 13.78 17.33 4.76
N PRO A 15 13.93 18.63 5.10
CA PRO A 15 14.81 19.02 6.17
C PRO A 15 14.22 18.51 7.48
N SER A 16 14.83 17.45 8.02
CA SER A 16 14.49 16.89 9.31
C SER A 16 14.56 17.97 10.39
N VAL A 17 13.40 18.32 10.95
CA VAL A 17 13.33 19.06 12.19
C VAL A 17 13.57 18.05 13.32
N GLY A 18 14.84 17.78 13.57
CA GLY A 18 15.38 17.27 14.84
C GLY A 18 14.51 16.34 15.67
N GLY A 19 14.34 15.10 15.22
CA GLY A 19 14.01 13.93 16.02
C GLY A 19 15.12 12.89 15.90
N THR A 20 16.24 13.06 16.59
CA THR A 20 17.23 11.98 16.72
C THR A 20 16.75 11.01 17.80
N ALA A 21 16.62 9.73 17.43
CA ALA A 21 16.74 8.51 18.26
C ALA A 21 15.49 7.62 18.49
N VAL A 22 14.85 7.13 17.41
CA VAL A 22 14.13 5.82 17.43
C VAL A 22 14.68 4.84 16.38
N LEU A 23 15.29 5.33 15.30
CA LEU A 23 15.90 4.52 14.23
C LEU A 23 17.33 3.98 14.53
N ALA A 24 17.79 4.04 15.78
CA ALA A 24 19.19 3.70 16.11
C ALA A 24 19.34 2.76 17.32
N SER A 25 19.00 1.48 17.14
CA SER A 25 19.68 0.29 17.69
C SER A 25 18.92 -0.98 17.31
N ASP A 26 19.57 -1.92 16.62
CA ASP A 26 19.06 -3.23 16.20
C ASP A 26 17.62 -3.21 15.70
N HIS A 27 17.50 -2.86 14.42
CA HIS A 27 16.29 -2.63 13.64
C HIS A 27 15.23 -3.75 13.59
N VAL A 28 15.48 -4.84 14.29
CA VAL A 28 14.52 -5.93 14.45
C VAL A 28 13.83 -5.73 15.79
N ASN A 29 12.51 -5.76 15.78
CA ASN A 29 11.76 -5.56 17.00
C ASN A 29 12.02 -6.69 17.99
N GLN A 30 11.98 -6.36 19.28
CA GLN A 30 12.21 -7.33 20.38
C GLN A 30 11.21 -8.49 20.42
N CYS A 31 10.13 -8.42 19.63
CA CYS A 31 9.16 -9.49 19.46
C CYS A 31 9.69 -10.63 18.58
N ALA A 32 10.63 -10.36 17.69
CA ALA A 32 11.19 -11.37 16.79
C ALA A 32 12.03 -12.38 17.57
N ALA A 33 11.90 -13.65 17.21
CA ALA A 33 12.68 -14.71 17.83
C ALA A 33 14.12 -14.72 17.28
N ASP A 34 15.12 -14.80 18.18
CA ASP A 34 16.52 -14.92 17.77
C ASP A 34 16.76 -16.25 17.03
N PRO A 35 17.28 -16.24 15.79
CA PRO A 35 17.57 -17.45 15.04
C PRO A 35 18.68 -18.26 15.75
N PRO A 36 18.55 -19.60 15.83
CA PRO A 36 19.62 -20.44 16.36
C PRO A 36 20.86 -20.36 15.46
N SER A 37 22.04 -20.60 16.03
CA SER A 37 23.31 -20.46 15.29
C SER A 37 23.46 -21.41 14.09
N ASP A 38 22.70 -22.51 14.08
CA ASP A 38 22.66 -23.48 12.98
C ASP A 38 21.47 -23.29 12.04
N LEU A 39 20.65 -22.24 12.28
CA LEU A 39 19.45 -21.89 11.51
C LEU A 39 18.45 -23.05 11.41
N SER A 40 18.40 -23.92 12.40
CA SER A 40 17.38 -24.96 12.48
C SER A 40 15.98 -24.37 12.56
N ASP A 41 15.03 -25.04 11.91
CA ASP A 41 13.60 -24.70 12.00
C ASP A 41 13.11 -24.78 13.45
N PRO A 42 12.18 -23.91 13.88
CA PRO A 42 11.56 -24.01 15.20
C PRO A 42 10.81 -25.33 15.36
N ASP A 43 10.86 -25.90 16.57
CA ASP A 43 10.10 -27.10 16.90
C ASP A 43 8.61 -26.77 17.09
N GLY A 44 7.72 -27.61 16.55
CA GLY A 44 6.30 -27.60 16.90
C GLY A 44 5.43 -26.76 15.98
N ASP A 45 4.51 -25.99 16.57
CA ASP A 45 3.64 -25.06 15.83
C ASP A 45 4.40 -23.74 15.66
N THR A 46 4.58 -23.33 14.41
CA THR A 46 5.46 -22.21 14.04
C THR A 46 4.70 -20.93 13.71
N GLY A 47 3.37 -20.94 13.68
CA GLY A 47 2.55 -19.79 13.28
C GLY A 47 2.67 -18.55 14.17
N ASP A 48 3.20 -18.71 15.40
CA ASP A 48 3.45 -17.62 16.34
C ASP A 48 4.94 -17.21 16.41
N VAL A 49 5.83 -17.84 15.63
CA VAL A 49 7.27 -17.58 15.67
C VAL A 49 7.63 -16.40 14.78
N ILE A 50 7.46 -15.19 15.33
CA ILE A 50 7.77 -13.94 14.63
C ILE A 50 9.21 -13.94 14.09
N GLY A 51 9.34 -13.73 12.78
CA GLY A 51 10.63 -13.66 12.11
C GLY A 51 11.12 -15.01 11.59
N TRP A 52 10.26 -16.03 11.55
CA TRP A 52 10.48 -17.26 10.80
C TRP A 52 9.26 -17.52 9.92
N VAL A 53 9.47 -17.65 8.60
CA VAL A 53 8.39 -17.90 7.65
C VAL A 53 8.82 -18.99 6.69
N ASP A 54 8.00 -20.04 6.57
CA ASP A 54 8.13 -21.15 5.61
C ASP A 54 9.58 -21.64 5.39
N GLY A 55 10.33 -21.84 6.47
CA GLY A 55 11.68 -22.40 6.44
C GLY A 55 12.82 -21.37 6.37
N TYR A 56 12.54 -20.08 6.50
CA TYR A 56 13.55 -19.03 6.49
C TYR A 56 13.43 -18.09 7.68
N TRP A 57 14.54 -17.89 8.40
CA TRP A 57 14.64 -16.86 9.43
C TRP A 57 14.81 -15.45 8.84
N TYR A 58 14.32 -14.41 9.53
CA TYR A 58 14.58 -12.99 9.20
C TYR A 58 16.09 -12.63 9.19
N ASN A 59 16.88 -13.53 9.77
CA ASN A 59 18.31 -13.76 9.86
C ASN A 59 19.09 -14.34 8.70
N GLU A 60 18.44 -15.22 7.95
CA GLU A 60 19.12 -16.29 7.23
C GLU A 60 19.73 -15.76 5.92
N PRO A 61 21.00 -16.09 5.62
CA PRO A 61 21.57 -15.72 4.35
C PRO A 61 20.96 -16.53 3.22
N ILE A 62 20.63 -15.88 2.09
CA ILE A 62 20.05 -16.53 0.91
C ILE A 62 20.95 -16.36 -0.32
N ASP A 63 21.08 -17.40 -1.13
CA ASP A 63 21.88 -17.36 -2.36
C ASP A 63 21.07 -16.80 -3.54
N VAL A 64 20.67 -15.53 -3.43
CA VAL A 64 19.93 -14.81 -4.48
C VAL A 64 20.74 -13.57 -4.87
N THR A 65 21.37 -13.61 -6.05
CA THR A 65 22.47 -12.68 -6.39
C THR A 65 22.29 -11.89 -7.69
N GLY A 66 21.19 -12.07 -8.43
CA GLY A 66 20.97 -11.48 -9.75
C GLY A 66 19.82 -10.48 -9.82
N PRO A 67 19.85 -9.51 -10.75
CA PRO A 67 18.71 -8.62 -10.99
C PRO A 67 17.55 -9.35 -11.68
N ALA A 68 17.82 -10.44 -12.40
CA ALA A 68 16.81 -11.29 -13.03
C ALA A 68 16.72 -12.62 -12.27
N LEU A 69 15.62 -12.82 -11.57
CA LEU A 69 15.38 -13.98 -10.72
C LEU A 69 14.73 -15.13 -11.50
N THR A 70 15.03 -16.36 -11.10
CA THR A 70 14.18 -17.51 -11.40
C THR A 70 12.97 -17.56 -10.45
N GLU A 71 11.93 -18.30 -10.80
CA GLU A 71 10.75 -18.48 -9.93
C GLU A 71 11.12 -19.00 -8.52
N SER A 72 12.08 -19.94 -8.44
CA SER A 72 12.53 -20.49 -7.15
C SER A 72 13.34 -19.48 -6.33
N GLU A 73 14.11 -18.61 -6.97
CA GLU A 73 14.83 -17.53 -6.31
C GLU A 73 13.88 -16.44 -5.85
N LEU A 74 12.82 -16.14 -6.63
CA LEU A 74 11.75 -15.23 -6.23
C LEU A 74 11.01 -15.76 -5.00
N ASP A 75 10.59 -17.03 -5.01
CA ASP A 75 9.92 -17.68 -3.88
C ASP A 75 10.76 -17.63 -2.59
N THR A 76 12.06 -17.96 -2.71
CA THR A 76 13.03 -17.82 -1.62
C THR A 76 13.10 -16.38 -1.11
N LEU A 77 13.17 -15.42 -2.03
CA LEU A 77 13.27 -14.01 -1.70
C LEU A 77 12.01 -13.47 -1.01
N VAL A 78 10.82 -13.81 -1.52
CA VAL A 78 9.52 -13.42 -0.96
C VAL A 78 9.39 -13.95 0.46
N THR A 79 9.61 -15.25 0.64
CA THR A 79 9.53 -15.91 1.95
C THR A 79 10.49 -15.28 2.96
N ARG A 80 11.73 -15.06 2.53
CA ARG A 80 12.75 -14.46 3.37
C ARG A 80 12.48 -12.99 3.70
N THR A 81 11.90 -12.25 2.77
CA THR A 81 11.49 -10.85 2.97
C THR A 81 10.29 -10.76 3.90
N ALA A 82 9.34 -11.68 3.78
CA ALA A 82 8.20 -11.78 4.69
C ALA A 82 8.66 -12.00 6.13
N ALA A 83 9.63 -12.90 6.37
CA ALA A 83 10.22 -13.06 7.71
C ALA A 83 10.86 -11.77 8.25
N ARG A 84 11.47 -10.93 7.39
CA ARG A 84 11.93 -9.59 7.82
C ARG A 84 10.75 -8.69 8.16
N VAL A 85 9.71 -8.66 7.34
CA VAL A 85 8.52 -7.85 7.60
C VAL A 85 7.88 -8.25 8.94
N GLU A 86 7.74 -9.54 9.25
CA GLU A 86 7.27 -9.98 10.58
C GLU A 86 8.16 -9.44 11.71
N ALA A 87 9.48 -9.56 11.55
CA ALA A 87 10.47 -9.06 12.51
C ALA A 87 10.43 -7.53 12.66
N LEU A 88 10.00 -6.81 11.62
CA LEU A 88 9.77 -5.37 11.64
C LEU A 88 8.40 -4.99 12.21
N ARG A 89 7.37 -5.82 12.08
CA ARG A 89 5.98 -5.44 12.43
C ARG A 89 5.40 -6.11 13.66
N CYS A 90 6.09 -7.11 14.20
CA CYS A 90 5.59 -7.92 15.33
C CYS A 90 4.24 -8.59 15.06
N LEU A 91 3.99 -8.96 13.82
CA LEU A 91 2.80 -9.70 13.37
C LEU A 91 3.25 -10.87 12.53
N THR A 92 2.47 -11.95 12.52
CA THR A 92 2.72 -13.12 11.69
C THR A 92 1.75 -13.19 10.52
N TYR A 93 2.19 -13.82 9.43
CA TYR A 93 1.31 -14.17 8.33
C TYR A 93 0.53 -15.45 8.64
N ASP A 94 -0.75 -15.48 8.29
CA ASP A 94 -1.52 -16.73 8.24
C ASP A 94 -1.11 -17.57 7.01
N GLN A 95 -0.87 -16.91 5.88
CA GLN A 95 -0.38 -17.52 4.66
C GLN A 95 0.35 -16.47 3.81
N LEU A 96 1.44 -16.84 3.15
CA LEU A 96 2.04 -15.95 2.16
C LEU A 96 1.16 -15.83 0.90
N PRO A 97 0.98 -14.60 0.37
CA PRO A 97 0.29 -14.41 -0.89
C PRO A 97 1.14 -14.98 -2.05
N PRO A 98 0.53 -15.65 -3.04
CA PRO A 98 1.23 -15.97 -4.27
C PRO A 98 1.68 -14.69 -5.01
N THR A 99 2.72 -14.84 -5.83
CA THR A 99 3.22 -13.74 -6.67
C THR A 99 2.93 -13.99 -8.14
N GLU A 100 2.56 -12.95 -8.88
CA GLU A 100 2.32 -13.01 -10.32
C GLU A 100 3.10 -11.92 -11.07
N MET A 101 3.79 -12.30 -12.14
CA MET A 101 4.38 -11.34 -13.07
C MET A 101 3.32 -10.93 -14.11
N ARG A 102 3.14 -9.63 -14.32
CA ARG A 102 2.22 -9.08 -15.31
C ARG A 102 2.92 -8.08 -16.19
N THR A 103 2.62 -8.13 -17.48
CA THR A 103 3.02 -7.04 -18.38
C THR A 103 2.17 -5.80 -18.12
N ARG A 104 2.71 -4.63 -18.46
CA ARG A 104 1.96 -3.37 -18.33
C ARG A 104 0.66 -3.36 -19.13
N ASP A 105 0.67 -3.99 -20.31
CA ASP A 105 -0.51 -4.13 -21.17
C ASP A 105 -1.57 -5.07 -20.56
N GLU A 106 -1.15 -6.16 -19.91
CA GLU A 106 -2.05 -7.07 -19.19
C GLU A 106 -2.70 -6.37 -18.00
N HIS A 107 -1.90 -5.68 -17.17
CA HIS A 107 -2.40 -4.93 -16.02
C HIS A 107 -3.39 -3.83 -16.46
N ARG A 108 -3.08 -3.10 -17.54
CA ARG A 108 -3.99 -2.12 -18.13
C ARG A 108 -5.30 -2.75 -18.59
N SER A 109 -5.23 -3.86 -19.33
CA SER A 109 -6.41 -4.52 -19.89
C SER A 109 -7.34 -5.05 -18.79
N GLU A 110 -6.77 -5.50 -17.67
CA GLU A 110 -7.52 -5.94 -16.52
C GLU A 110 -8.22 -4.78 -15.80
N LEU A 111 -7.51 -3.67 -15.55
CA LEU A 111 -8.14 -2.46 -15.02
C LEU A 111 -9.24 -1.96 -15.95
N GLU A 112 -9.02 -1.89 -17.27
CA GLU A 112 -10.06 -1.55 -18.25
C GLU A 112 -11.30 -2.45 -18.06
N SER A 113 -11.11 -3.77 -17.98
CA SER A 113 -12.22 -4.71 -17.77
C SER A 113 -12.93 -4.52 -16.42
N GLN A 114 -12.20 -4.17 -15.35
CA GLN A 114 -12.79 -3.91 -14.04
C GLN A 114 -13.67 -2.66 -14.10
N PHE A 115 -13.15 -1.55 -14.60
CA PHE A 115 -13.89 -0.30 -14.77
C PHE A 115 -15.14 -0.50 -15.65
N GLU A 116 -15.04 -1.23 -16.76
CA GLU A 116 -16.19 -1.55 -17.63
C GLU A 116 -17.27 -2.40 -16.92
N SER A 117 -16.86 -3.26 -15.98
CA SER A 117 -17.77 -4.17 -15.27
C SER A 117 -18.41 -3.56 -14.02
N GLU A 118 -17.73 -2.60 -13.41
CA GLU A 118 -18.12 -2.00 -12.13
C GLU A 118 -18.79 -0.65 -12.27
N LEU A 119 -18.39 0.16 -13.28
CA LEU A 119 -18.91 1.51 -13.45
C LEU A 119 -20.07 1.56 -14.43
N THR A 120 -21.11 2.29 -14.04
CA THR A 120 -22.20 2.67 -14.93
C THR A 120 -21.85 3.94 -15.72
N GLU A 121 -22.63 4.25 -16.77
CA GLU A 121 -22.51 5.52 -17.49
C GLU A 121 -22.73 6.73 -16.54
N ALA A 122 -23.58 6.57 -15.52
CA ALA A 122 -23.81 7.60 -14.52
C ALA A 122 -22.58 7.82 -13.62
N ASP A 123 -21.88 6.75 -13.23
CA ASP A 123 -20.64 6.85 -12.44
C ASP A 123 -19.55 7.58 -13.24
N GLY A 124 -19.36 7.21 -14.51
CA GLY A 124 -18.42 7.89 -15.41
C GLY A 124 -18.77 9.37 -15.61
N ALA A 125 -20.06 9.72 -15.74
CA ALA A 125 -20.50 11.11 -15.84
C ALA A 125 -20.24 11.90 -14.55
N ALA A 126 -20.42 11.27 -13.38
CA ALA A 126 -20.13 11.89 -12.09
C ALA A 126 -18.64 12.13 -11.88
N GLU A 127 -17.78 11.18 -12.24
CA GLU A 127 -16.32 11.34 -12.16
C GLU A 127 -15.81 12.43 -13.12
N ASN A 128 -16.34 12.49 -14.35
CA ASN A 128 -16.07 13.58 -15.28
C ASN A 128 -16.45 14.95 -14.68
N ALA A 129 -17.64 15.06 -14.06
CA ALA A 129 -18.07 16.28 -13.41
C ALA A 129 -17.19 16.64 -12.20
N ARG A 130 -16.80 15.65 -11.39
CA ARG A 130 -15.94 15.80 -10.21
C ARG A 130 -14.58 16.35 -10.61
N LEU A 131 -13.84 15.65 -11.48
CA LEU A 131 -12.47 16.05 -11.85
C LEU A 131 -12.45 17.40 -12.58
N ALA A 132 -13.45 17.68 -13.42
CA ALA A 132 -13.57 18.98 -14.08
C ALA A 132 -13.87 20.12 -13.08
N THR A 133 -14.74 19.89 -12.11
CA THR A 133 -15.09 20.89 -11.09
C THR A 133 -13.95 21.15 -10.12
N ALA A 134 -13.18 20.11 -9.78
CA ALA A 134 -11.96 20.20 -8.98
C ALA A 134 -10.76 20.81 -9.74
N LEU A 135 -10.91 21.09 -11.04
CA LEU A 135 -9.84 21.57 -11.93
C LEU A 135 -8.65 20.59 -12.05
N ILE A 136 -8.91 19.30 -11.85
CA ILE A 136 -7.94 18.21 -11.99
C ILE A 136 -7.80 17.80 -13.45
N ALA A 137 -8.93 17.74 -14.16
CA ALA A 137 -8.99 17.42 -15.58
C ALA A 137 -9.77 18.48 -16.36
N GLY A 138 -9.44 18.66 -17.65
CA GLY A 138 -10.23 19.52 -18.53
C GLY A 138 -11.55 18.87 -18.91
N GLN A 139 -12.57 19.66 -19.28
CA GLN A 139 -13.89 19.13 -19.70
C GLN A 139 -13.86 18.25 -20.96
N ALA A 140 -12.74 18.24 -21.71
CA ALA A 140 -12.55 17.40 -22.88
C ALA A 140 -11.78 16.11 -22.57
N THR A 141 -11.31 15.95 -21.33
CA THR A 141 -10.60 14.76 -20.85
C THR A 141 -11.62 13.83 -20.21
N ASP A 142 -11.62 12.57 -20.62
CA ASP A 142 -12.42 11.55 -19.94
C ASP A 142 -11.74 11.16 -18.62
N ALA A 143 -12.50 11.24 -17.52
CA ALA A 143 -12.00 10.99 -16.17
C ALA A 143 -11.63 9.52 -15.94
N ILE A 144 -12.28 8.59 -16.62
CA ILE A 144 -12.00 7.16 -16.47
C ILE A 144 -10.72 6.81 -17.21
N ASP A 145 -10.58 7.26 -18.45
CA ASP A 145 -9.35 7.09 -19.23
C ASP A 145 -8.14 7.71 -18.51
N LEU A 146 -8.30 8.90 -17.92
CA LEU A 146 -7.23 9.56 -17.18
C LEU A 146 -6.83 8.80 -15.90
N GLN A 147 -7.82 8.29 -15.15
CA GLN A 147 -7.56 7.48 -13.97
C GLN A 147 -6.83 6.19 -14.32
N LEU A 148 -7.24 5.52 -15.40
CA LEU A 148 -6.59 4.33 -15.92
C LEU A 148 -5.15 4.61 -16.37
N GLU A 149 -4.90 5.71 -17.08
CA GLU A 149 -3.53 6.12 -17.43
C GLU A 149 -2.68 6.33 -16.18
N VAL A 150 -3.18 7.06 -15.18
CA VAL A 150 -2.44 7.29 -13.93
C VAL A 150 -2.19 5.95 -13.20
N GLN A 151 -3.20 5.11 -12.98
CA GLN A 151 -3.05 3.85 -12.26
C GLN A 151 -2.12 2.85 -12.95
N THR A 152 -1.96 2.92 -14.28
CA THR A 152 -1.04 2.06 -15.03
C THR A 152 0.38 2.63 -15.17
N SER A 153 0.57 3.91 -14.85
CA SER A 153 1.86 4.60 -14.99
C SER A 153 2.81 4.43 -13.80
N PHE A 154 2.32 4.15 -12.60
CA PHE A 154 3.13 4.24 -11.37
C PHE A 154 3.53 2.93 -10.69
N PRO A 155 2.67 1.89 -10.58
CA PRO A 155 3.03 0.76 -9.76
C PRO A 155 4.11 -0.12 -10.39
N ALA A 156 5.12 -0.46 -9.61
CA ALA A 156 6.06 -1.54 -9.93
C ALA A 156 5.55 -2.89 -9.37
N ALA A 157 4.75 -2.82 -8.31
CA ALA A 157 4.05 -3.93 -7.71
C ALA A 157 2.72 -3.45 -7.08
N PHE A 158 1.88 -4.40 -6.68
CA PHE A 158 0.66 -4.16 -5.91
C PHE A 158 0.22 -5.43 -5.17
N TYR A 159 -0.49 -5.27 -4.06
CA TYR A 159 -1.24 -6.33 -3.40
C TYR A 159 -2.73 -6.17 -3.73
N ASP A 160 -3.33 -7.22 -4.31
CA ASP A 160 -4.77 -7.26 -4.54
C ASP A 160 -5.48 -7.85 -3.32
N THR A 161 -6.22 -7.01 -2.59
CA THR A 161 -6.92 -7.40 -1.35
C THR A 161 -8.20 -8.22 -1.61
N GLN A 162 -8.59 -8.45 -2.86
CA GLN A 162 -9.75 -9.29 -3.20
C GLN A 162 -9.34 -10.67 -3.70
N ALA A 163 -8.20 -10.75 -4.38
CA ALA A 163 -7.65 -11.98 -4.95
C ALA A 163 -6.46 -12.53 -4.14
N ASP A 164 -6.02 -11.83 -3.10
CA ASP A 164 -5.00 -12.20 -2.12
C ASP A 164 -3.64 -12.56 -2.74
N PHE A 165 -3.16 -11.78 -3.72
CA PHE A 165 -1.89 -12.01 -4.39
C PHE A 165 -1.07 -10.72 -4.57
N ILE A 166 0.24 -10.86 -4.73
CA ILE A 166 1.15 -9.75 -5.08
C ILE A 166 1.42 -9.80 -6.59
N GLY A 167 1.04 -8.74 -7.30
CA GLY A 167 1.36 -8.55 -8.71
C GLY A 167 2.63 -7.73 -8.88
N PHE A 168 3.52 -8.14 -9.77
CA PHE A 168 4.70 -7.37 -10.20
C PHE A 168 4.56 -6.96 -11.65
N ILE A 169 4.75 -5.67 -11.93
CA ILE A 169 4.62 -5.12 -13.29
C ILE A 169 6.01 -5.11 -13.95
N THR A 170 6.13 -5.79 -15.09
CA THR A 170 7.38 -5.95 -15.84
C THR A 170 7.21 -5.70 -17.33
N ASP A 171 8.25 -5.19 -17.98
CA ASP A 171 8.33 -5.09 -19.45
C ASP A 171 8.65 -6.45 -20.10
N ASN A 172 9.25 -7.36 -19.34
CA ASN A 172 9.65 -8.68 -19.81
C ASN A 172 9.28 -9.76 -18.78
N PRO A 173 8.20 -10.55 -19.01
CA PRO A 173 7.78 -11.59 -18.06
C PRO A 173 8.82 -12.71 -17.90
N ASP A 174 9.74 -12.87 -18.86
CA ASP A 174 10.83 -13.84 -18.79
C ASP A 174 12.03 -13.36 -17.95
N SER A 175 11.99 -12.12 -17.42
CA SER A 175 13.02 -11.52 -16.58
C SER A 175 12.38 -10.90 -15.34
N ILE A 176 12.47 -11.60 -14.22
CA ILE A 176 11.90 -11.17 -12.95
C ILE A 176 12.86 -10.17 -12.29
N GLU A 177 12.58 -8.90 -12.45
CA GLU A 177 13.31 -7.82 -11.78
C GLU A 177 12.44 -7.30 -10.63
N ILE A 178 12.94 -7.39 -9.39
CA ILE A 178 12.23 -6.97 -8.18
C ILE A 178 13.08 -6.01 -7.38
N ASP A 179 12.45 -5.00 -6.79
CA ASP A 179 13.02 -4.22 -5.71
C ASP A 179 12.54 -4.78 -4.36
N GLN A 180 13.47 -5.15 -3.48
CA GLN A 180 13.14 -5.73 -2.19
C GLN A 180 12.39 -4.79 -1.24
N THR A 181 12.57 -3.46 -1.35
CA THR A 181 11.84 -2.54 -0.46
C THR A 181 10.39 -2.40 -0.89
N ILE A 182 10.14 -2.37 -2.20
CA ILE A 182 8.79 -2.42 -2.76
C ILE A 182 8.13 -3.76 -2.41
N LEU A 183 8.84 -4.88 -2.53
CA LEU A 183 8.32 -6.18 -2.07
C LEU A 183 7.98 -6.18 -0.58
N ALA A 184 8.82 -5.56 0.27
CA ALA A 184 8.52 -5.43 1.69
C ALA A 184 7.25 -4.60 1.93
N HIS A 185 7.05 -3.51 1.18
CA HIS A 185 5.81 -2.70 1.22
C HIS A 185 4.57 -3.53 0.88
N GLU A 186 4.60 -4.27 -0.23
CA GLU A 186 3.45 -5.10 -0.64
C GLU A 186 3.16 -6.25 0.34
N LEU A 187 4.21 -6.83 0.91
CA LEU A 187 4.06 -7.83 1.96
C LEU A 187 3.40 -7.25 3.22
N VAL A 188 3.65 -5.97 3.56
CA VAL A 188 2.91 -5.31 4.66
C VAL A 188 1.42 -5.21 4.34
N HIS A 189 1.02 -4.92 3.10
CA HIS A 189 -0.40 -4.93 2.74
C HIS A 189 -1.04 -6.30 2.95
N ALA A 190 -0.37 -7.38 2.54
CA ALA A 190 -0.83 -8.73 2.82
C ALA A 190 -0.93 -9.01 4.34
N LEU A 191 0.04 -8.55 5.11
CA LEU A 191 0.05 -8.70 6.57
C LEU A 191 -1.09 -7.92 7.24
N GLN A 192 -1.34 -6.69 6.79
CA GLN A 192 -2.43 -5.84 7.25
C GLN A 192 -3.78 -6.47 6.98
N ASP A 193 -3.99 -6.96 5.77
CA ASP A 193 -5.25 -7.56 5.33
C ASP A 193 -5.60 -8.80 6.15
N GLN A 194 -4.63 -9.67 6.41
CA GLN A 194 -4.80 -10.86 7.25
C GLN A 194 -5.07 -10.51 8.73
N ASN A 195 -4.47 -9.44 9.25
CA ASN A 195 -4.55 -9.09 10.67
C ASN A 195 -5.65 -8.07 11.03
N ALA A 196 -6.15 -7.32 10.05
CA ALA A 196 -7.07 -6.20 10.29
C ALA A 196 -8.28 -6.12 9.32
N ASP A 197 -8.33 -6.92 8.24
CA ASP A 197 -9.32 -6.84 7.16
C ASP A 197 -9.36 -5.45 6.51
N LEU A 198 -8.75 -5.31 5.32
CA LEU A 198 -8.69 -4.03 4.63
C LEU A 198 -9.98 -3.69 3.86
N GLY A 199 -10.92 -4.64 3.70
CA GLY A 199 -12.16 -4.44 2.94
C GLY A 199 -12.90 -3.13 3.30
N PRO A 200 -13.18 -2.87 4.59
CA PRO A 200 -13.85 -1.64 5.02
C PRO A 200 -13.14 -0.32 4.66
N VAL A 201 -11.82 -0.33 4.41
CA VAL A 201 -11.08 0.87 3.97
C VAL A 201 -11.52 1.32 2.58
N PHE A 202 -11.92 0.39 1.71
CA PHE A 202 -12.36 0.69 0.33
C PHE A 202 -13.86 0.99 0.23
N GLU A 203 -14.64 0.74 1.28
CA GLU A 203 -16.09 0.93 1.31
C GLU A 203 -16.52 2.29 1.90
N GLN A 204 -15.60 3.25 1.97
CA GLN A 204 -15.83 4.54 2.59
C GLN A 204 -16.77 5.44 1.77
N SER A 205 -17.74 6.06 2.43
CA SER A 205 -18.81 6.82 1.77
C SER A 205 -18.40 8.19 1.24
N THR A 206 -17.20 8.67 1.57
CA THR A 206 -16.69 9.98 1.14
C THR A 206 -15.21 9.86 0.80
N THR A 207 -14.73 10.65 -0.17
CA THR A 207 -13.30 10.72 -0.47
C THR A 207 -12.46 11.12 0.72
N ASP A 208 -12.91 12.06 1.56
CA ASP A 208 -12.15 12.48 2.75
C ASP A 208 -11.88 11.29 3.69
N ARG A 209 -12.92 10.53 4.03
CA ARG A 209 -12.81 9.34 4.87
C ARG A 209 -12.06 8.17 4.20
N PHE A 210 -12.19 8.03 2.88
CA PHE A 210 -11.41 7.07 2.10
C PHE A 210 -9.92 7.40 2.19
N THR A 211 -9.54 8.64 1.83
CA THR A 211 -8.15 9.09 1.84
C THR A 211 -7.55 9.04 3.24
N SER A 212 -8.29 9.40 4.29
CA SER A 212 -7.80 9.32 5.66
C SER A 212 -7.60 7.88 6.13
N SER A 213 -8.50 6.96 5.76
CA SER A 213 -8.35 5.54 6.09
C SER A 213 -7.17 4.92 5.35
N LEU A 214 -7.04 5.23 4.05
CA LEU A 214 -5.91 4.80 3.24
C LEU A 214 -4.58 5.35 3.77
N ALA A 215 -4.56 6.55 4.36
CA ALA A 215 -3.35 7.11 4.95
C ALA A 215 -2.78 6.27 6.10
N VAL A 216 -3.62 5.53 6.85
CA VAL A 216 -3.15 4.59 7.85
C VAL A 216 -2.54 3.36 7.20
N VAL A 217 -3.20 2.80 6.18
CA VAL A 217 -2.75 1.61 5.45
C VAL A 217 -1.39 1.87 4.79
N GLU A 218 -1.28 2.97 4.05
CA GLU A 218 -0.05 3.35 3.34
C GLU A 218 1.04 3.85 4.26
N GLY A 219 0.70 4.63 5.29
CA GLY A 219 1.68 5.13 6.25
C GLY A 219 2.36 4.00 7.01
N ASP A 220 1.63 2.93 7.34
CA ASP A 220 2.19 1.74 7.99
C ASP A 220 3.14 0.97 7.06
N ALA A 221 2.72 0.70 5.82
CA ALA A 221 3.57 0.05 4.82
C ALA A 221 4.83 0.88 4.49
N THR A 222 4.66 2.20 4.34
CA THR A 222 5.76 3.14 4.08
C THR A 222 6.75 3.18 5.25
N LEU A 223 6.26 3.22 6.48
CA LEU A 223 7.13 3.21 7.67
C LEU A 223 7.96 1.92 7.76
N VAL A 224 7.41 0.78 7.35
CA VAL A 224 8.18 -0.48 7.24
C VAL A 224 9.14 -0.44 6.06
N GLU A 225 8.74 0.10 4.92
CA GLU A 225 9.61 0.24 3.75
C GLU A 225 10.84 1.09 4.07
N GLU A 226 10.65 2.25 4.69
CA GLU A 226 11.73 3.15 5.11
C GLU A 226 12.69 2.45 6.06
N GLN A 227 12.11 1.76 7.05
CA GLN A 227 12.87 0.94 7.98
C GLN A 227 13.68 -0.13 7.22
N TYR A 228 13.03 -0.94 6.39
CA TYR A 228 13.67 -1.99 5.63
C TYR A 228 14.80 -1.45 4.75
N THR A 229 14.58 -0.29 4.12
CA THR A 229 15.55 0.44 3.29
C THR A 229 16.77 0.87 4.11
N GLU A 230 16.58 1.48 5.27
CA GLU A 230 17.68 1.87 6.15
C GLU A 230 18.54 0.66 6.53
N ASN A 231 17.92 -0.49 6.79
CA ASN A 231 18.65 -1.71 7.07
C ASN A 231 19.46 -2.25 5.90
N CYS A 232 18.93 -2.11 4.67
CA CYS A 232 19.67 -2.41 3.46
C CYS A 232 20.89 -1.50 3.31
N GLU A 233 20.74 -0.20 3.56
CA GLU A 233 21.79 0.81 3.36
C GLU A 233 22.90 0.76 4.43
N THR A 234 22.52 0.47 5.67
CA THR A 234 23.44 0.37 6.81
C THR A 234 24.13 -0.98 6.90
N GLY A 235 23.66 -1.99 6.16
CA GLY A 235 24.17 -3.36 6.22
C GLY A 235 23.77 -4.08 7.51
N ALA A 236 22.64 -3.70 8.11
CA ALA A 236 22.08 -4.38 9.26
C ALA A 236 21.45 -5.74 8.90
N TRP A 237 21.00 -5.90 7.64
CA TRP A 237 20.68 -7.21 7.09
C TRP A 237 21.94 -8.03 6.81
N VAL A 238 21.83 -9.35 6.97
CA VAL A 238 22.95 -10.30 6.76
C VAL A 238 23.52 -10.24 5.35
N ASP A 239 22.65 -9.98 4.37
CA ASP A 239 22.98 -9.90 2.94
C ASP A 239 22.57 -8.54 2.38
N SER A 240 23.24 -8.14 1.31
CA SER A 240 22.87 -6.95 0.54
C SER A 240 21.48 -7.12 -0.09
N CYS A 241 20.67 -6.08 -0.03
CA CYS A 241 19.37 -6.09 -0.69
C CYS A 241 19.48 -5.93 -2.21
N ILE A 242 18.57 -6.60 -2.93
CA ILE A 242 18.34 -6.37 -4.35
C ILE A 242 17.52 -5.10 -4.50
N ARG A 243 18.07 -4.12 -5.21
CA ARG A 243 17.49 -2.80 -5.42
C ARG A 243 17.44 -2.51 -6.91
N GLN A 244 16.36 -1.92 -7.37
CA GLN A 244 16.28 -1.38 -8.72
C GLN A 244 16.74 0.07 -8.72
N SER A 245 17.24 0.50 -9.87
CA SER A 245 17.51 1.92 -10.08
C SER A 245 16.16 2.59 -10.30
N ALA A 246 15.83 3.64 -9.53
CA ALA A 246 14.64 4.44 -9.83
C ALA A 246 14.71 4.93 -11.29
N ASP A 247 13.63 4.75 -12.05
CA ASP A 247 13.54 5.29 -13.41
C ASP A 247 13.43 6.82 -13.33
N PRO A 248 14.43 7.58 -13.79
CA PRO A 248 14.40 9.03 -13.74
C PRO A 248 13.41 9.67 -14.75
N SER A 249 12.73 8.87 -15.57
CA SER A 249 11.89 9.31 -16.68
C SER A 249 10.41 8.96 -16.56
N LEU A 250 9.87 8.96 -15.33
CA LEU A 250 8.43 8.81 -15.10
C LEU A 250 7.64 9.92 -15.84
N ASP A 251 6.92 9.52 -16.88
CA ASP A 251 5.96 10.36 -17.59
C ASP A 251 4.64 10.34 -16.81
N VAL A 252 4.38 11.43 -16.09
CA VAL A 252 3.21 11.58 -15.21
C VAL A 252 2.03 12.08 -16.05
N PRO A 253 0.98 11.26 -16.29
CA PRO A 253 -0.12 11.63 -17.19
C PRO A 253 -0.88 12.86 -16.72
N SER A 254 -1.07 12.99 -15.40
CA SER A 254 -1.66 14.16 -14.76
C SER A 254 -1.09 14.37 -13.36
N TRP A 255 -0.31 15.44 -13.19
CA TRP A 255 0.20 15.84 -11.88
C TRP A 255 -0.89 16.12 -10.86
N PRO A 256 -1.98 16.85 -11.19
CA PRO A 256 -3.06 17.08 -10.23
C PRO A 256 -3.69 15.78 -9.70
N LEU A 257 -3.99 14.82 -10.59
CA LEU A 257 -4.60 13.54 -10.18
C LEU A 257 -3.60 12.67 -9.41
N THR A 258 -2.33 12.65 -9.86
CA THR A 258 -1.27 11.91 -9.16
C THR A 258 -1.07 12.44 -7.74
N LEU A 259 -1.07 13.77 -7.55
CA LEU A 259 -0.94 14.38 -6.22
C LEU A 259 -2.16 14.10 -5.32
N GLU A 260 -3.37 14.00 -5.89
CA GLU A 260 -4.56 13.58 -5.14
C GLU A 260 -4.41 12.14 -4.63
N GLN A 261 -3.91 11.23 -5.48
CA GLN A 261 -3.68 9.83 -5.10
C GLN A 261 -2.53 9.66 -4.09
N LEU A 262 -1.46 10.44 -4.22
CA LEU A 262 -0.33 10.43 -3.29
C LEU A 262 -0.62 11.06 -1.93
N ALA A 263 -1.79 11.68 -1.75
CA ALA A 263 -2.13 12.36 -0.50
C ALA A 263 -2.08 11.41 0.72
N ALA A 264 -2.52 10.15 0.56
CA ALA A 264 -2.54 9.16 1.64
C ALA A 264 -1.13 8.80 2.16
N TYR A 265 -0.12 8.79 1.30
CA TYR A 265 1.27 8.42 1.65
C TYR A 265 2.00 9.46 2.50
N ASN A 266 1.47 10.67 2.62
CA ASN A 266 2.22 11.83 3.14
C ASN A 266 1.63 12.39 4.44
N MET A 267 0.86 11.60 5.19
CA MET A 267 0.20 12.03 6.43
C MET A 267 0.93 11.50 7.68
N PRO A 268 1.21 12.35 8.69
CA PRO A 268 2.09 12.01 9.81
C PRO A 268 1.50 11.09 10.89
N LEU A 269 0.19 10.80 10.87
CA LEU A 269 -0.48 10.08 11.96
C LEU A 269 0.17 8.74 12.32
N VAL A 270 0.59 7.94 11.34
CA VAL A 270 1.20 6.64 11.60
C VAL A 270 2.58 6.79 12.24
N GLU A 271 3.44 7.66 11.68
CA GLU A 271 4.78 7.92 12.20
C GLU A 271 4.71 8.43 13.65
N GLU A 272 3.87 9.44 13.92
CA GLU A 272 3.71 10.00 15.27
C GLU A 272 3.14 8.97 16.27
N THR A 273 2.20 8.14 15.82
CA THR A 273 1.65 7.05 16.65
C THR A 273 2.71 5.98 16.93
N PHE A 274 3.55 5.65 15.94
CA PHE A 274 4.65 4.70 16.15
C PHE A 274 5.68 5.24 17.14
N GLU A 275 6.07 6.51 17.03
CA GLU A 275 7.04 7.11 17.95
C GLU A 275 6.55 7.15 19.40
N THR A 276 5.26 7.32 19.61
CA THR A 276 4.65 7.50 20.94
C THR A 276 4.14 6.20 21.56
N GLU A 277 3.56 5.31 20.75
CA GLU A 277 2.83 4.11 21.18
C GLU A 277 3.39 2.80 20.57
N GLY A 278 4.34 2.89 19.64
CA GLY A 278 4.92 1.75 18.92
C GLY A 278 3.89 1.01 18.05
N TRP A 279 4.22 -0.22 17.65
CA TRP A 279 3.34 -1.04 16.81
C TRP A 279 1.98 -1.35 17.42
N THR A 280 1.84 -1.30 18.76
CA THR A 280 0.52 -1.47 19.39
C THR A 280 -0.42 -0.32 19.02
N GLY A 281 0.09 0.93 18.98
CA GLY A 281 -0.68 2.09 18.55
C GLY A 281 -1.04 2.02 17.06
N VAL A 282 -0.06 1.70 16.20
CA VAL A 282 -0.27 1.55 14.75
C VAL A 282 -1.31 0.47 14.44
N ASN A 283 -1.24 -0.69 15.10
CA ASN A 283 -2.24 -1.75 14.98
C ASN A 283 -3.63 -1.30 15.47
N GLY A 284 -3.68 -0.34 16.40
CA GLY A 284 -4.90 0.30 16.86
C GLY A 284 -5.54 1.20 15.80
N LEU A 285 -4.73 1.93 15.02
CA LEU A 285 -5.18 2.77 13.92
C LEU A 285 -5.82 1.96 12.79
N LEU A 286 -5.26 0.81 12.43
CA LEU A 286 -5.84 -0.07 11.40
C LEU A 286 -7.27 -0.52 11.75
N LYS A 287 -7.58 -0.64 13.04
CA LYS A 287 -8.91 -1.02 13.54
C LYS A 287 -9.85 0.18 13.75
N ASN A 288 -9.29 1.38 13.83
CA ASN A 288 -10.00 2.63 14.11
C ASN A 288 -9.43 3.71 13.20
N THR A 289 -9.65 3.58 11.89
CA THR A 289 -9.11 4.55 10.94
C THR A 289 -9.68 5.96 11.19
N PRO A 290 -8.93 7.03 10.89
CA PRO A 290 -9.40 8.40 11.05
C PRO A 290 -10.62 8.67 10.18
N ASP A 291 -11.57 9.44 10.71
CA ASP A 291 -12.82 9.77 10.02
C ASP A 291 -12.65 10.92 9.00
N SER A 292 -11.51 11.62 9.03
CA SER A 292 -11.18 12.73 8.14
C SER A 292 -9.69 12.88 7.91
N THR A 293 -9.29 13.43 6.76
CA THR A 293 -7.88 13.75 6.48
C THR A 293 -7.31 14.75 7.48
N VAL A 294 -8.15 15.55 8.14
CA VAL A 294 -7.73 16.44 9.24
C VAL A 294 -7.10 15.66 10.39
N GLU A 295 -7.67 14.51 10.76
CA GLU A 295 -7.13 13.68 11.85
C GLU A 295 -5.82 13.00 11.45
N ALA A 296 -5.68 12.64 10.18
CA ALA A 296 -4.46 12.06 9.64
C ALA A 296 -3.33 13.10 9.47
N LEU A 297 -3.67 14.35 9.13
CA LEU A 297 -2.73 15.47 8.97
C LEU A 297 -2.35 16.16 10.27
N GLU A 298 -3.27 16.19 11.25
CA GLU A 298 -3.08 16.81 12.56
C GLU A 298 -3.32 15.75 13.65
N PRO A 299 -2.32 14.91 13.97
CA PRO A 299 -2.50 13.74 14.86
C PRO A 299 -3.03 14.10 16.26
N ASP A 300 -2.70 15.28 16.79
CA ASP A 300 -3.27 15.86 18.02
C ASP A 300 -4.81 15.95 18.03
N ARG A 301 -5.47 15.81 16.86
CA ARG A 301 -6.92 15.89 16.69
C ARG A 301 -7.57 14.56 16.36
N TYR A 302 -6.80 13.48 16.25
CA TYR A 302 -7.33 12.15 16.00
C TYR A 302 -8.31 11.72 17.10
N GLY A 303 -9.54 11.38 16.72
CA GLY A 303 -10.64 11.02 17.63
C GLY A 303 -11.32 12.21 18.32
N GLU A 304 -10.82 13.43 18.12
CA GLU A 304 -11.33 14.67 18.71
C GLU A 304 -11.92 15.61 17.64
N PHE A 305 -11.66 15.35 16.36
CA PHE A 305 -12.20 16.17 15.29
C PHE A 305 -13.67 15.83 15.02
N GLU A 306 -14.54 16.84 15.07
CA GLU A 306 -15.91 16.72 14.60
C GLU A 306 -16.04 17.30 13.18
N PRO A 307 -16.27 16.45 12.15
CA PRO A 307 -16.49 16.94 10.79
C PRO A 307 -17.74 17.81 10.72
N ALA A 308 -17.60 18.99 10.11
CA ALA A 308 -18.76 19.81 9.78
C ALA A 308 -19.38 19.30 8.47
N LEU A 309 -20.69 19.10 8.44
CA LEU A 309 -21.46 18.87 7.21
C LEU A 309 -21.98 20.21 6.69
N PRO A 310 -21.28 20.90 5.77
CA PRO A 310 -21.74 22.18 5.26
C PRO A 310 -23.05 22.01 4.49
N ALA A 311 -24.04 22.85 4.79
CA ALA A 311 -25.22 22.97 3.96
C ALA A 311 -24.87 23.87 2.76
N VAL A 312 -24.78 23.28 1.57
CA VAL A 312 -24.62 24.02 0.32
C VAL A 312 -26.02 24.31 -0.24
N GLU A 313 -26.35 25.59 -0.45
CA GLU A 313 -27.59 25.97 -1.11
C GLU A 313 -27.58 25.45 -2.56
N ASP A 314 -28.66 24.77 -2.95
CA ASP A 314 -28.83 24.34 -4.34
C ASP A 314 -29.17 25.56 -5.21
N LEU A 315 -28.16 26.04 -5.94
CA LEU A 315 -28.27 27.14 -6.90
C LEU A 315 -28.53 26.64 -8.33
N SER A 316 -28.76 25.33 -8.52
CA SER A 316 -29.07 24.78 -9.82
C SER A 316 -30.41 25.32 -10.34
N THR A 317 -30.50 25.50 -11.66
CA THR A 317 -31.72 25.89 -12.36
C THR A 317 -32.27 24.70 -13.13
N ALA A 318 -33.45 24.84 -13.74
CA ALA A 318 -34.00 23.81 -14.63
C ALA A 318 -33.17 23.55 -15.91
N GLU A 319 -32.05 24.27 -16.10
CA GLU A 319 -31.07 24.01 -17.15
C GLU A 319 -30.02 22.95 -16.74
N TRP A 320 -30.03 22.53 -15.48
CA TRP A 320 -29.14 21.50 -14.93
C TRP A 320 -29.94 20.25 -14.60
N ASP A 321 -29.39 19.10 -14.98
CA ASP A 321 -29.86 17.79 -14.56
C ASP A 321 -28.87 17.20 -13.56
N ARG A 322 -29.39 16.63 -12.46
CA ARG A 322 -28.57 15.91 -11.49
C ARG A 322 -28.25 14.53 -12.04
N VAL A 323 -26.99 14.12 -11.97
CA VAL A 323 -26.60 12.73 -12.19
C VAL A 323 -27.13 11.89 -11.03
N ASP A 324 -28.05 10.99 -11.33
CA ASP A 324 -28.56 10.02 -10.36
C ASP A 324 -27.62 8.83 -10.32
N LEU A 325 -26.89 8.71 -9.21
CA LEU A 325 -26.03 7.55 -8.95
C LEU A 325 -26.88 6.42 -8.36
N GLU A 326 -26.68 5.21 -8.86
CA GLU A 326 -27.21 4.03 -8.19
C GLU A 326 -26.42 3.86 -6.88
N ILE A 327 -27.03 4.24 -5.76
CA ILE A 327 -26.47 3.87 -4.45
C ILE A 327 -26.56 2.34 -4.38
N ALA A 328 -25.42 1.66 -4.53
CA ALA A 328 -25.30 0.23 -4.32
C ALA A 328 -25.69 -0.09 -2.87
N THR A 329 -26.98 -0.31 -2.64
CA THR A 329 -27.53 -0.59 -1.32
C THR A 329 -27.41 -2.07 -0.97
N THR A 330 -26.83 -2.92 -1.83
CA THR A 330 -26.53 -4.33 -1.50
C THR A 330 -25.54 -4.96 -2.50
N ARG A 331 -24.28 -5.19 -2.11
CA ARG A 331 -23.49 -6.35 -2.59
C ARG A 331 -22.98 -7.17 -1.38
N CYS A 332 -23.92 -7.46 -0.47
CA CYS A 332 -23.84 -8.63 0.38
C CYS A 332 -25.14 -9.42 0.18
N SER A 333 -25.15 -10.28 -0.83
CA SER A 333 -26.05 -11.44 -0.86
C SER A 333 -25.39 -12.58 -1.63
N ASP A 334 -25.26 -13.70 -0.92
CA ASP A 334 -24.98 -15.05 -1.38
C ASP A 334 -23.55 -15.41 -1.80
N SER A 335 -22.77 -15.88 -0.82
CA SER A 335 -22.32 -17.27 -0.86
C SER A 335 -22.02 -17.79 0.55
N THR A 336 -23.03 -18.42 1.16
CA THR A 336 -22.79 -19.54 2.06
C THR A 336 -22.11 -20.68 1.30
N ARG A 337 -20.86 -21.01 1.64
CA ARG A 337 -20.45 -22.34 2.13
C ARG A 337 -18.98 -22.41 2.49
#